data_AF-A0A955U648-F1
#
_entry.id   AF-A0A955U648-F1
#
_cell.length_a   1.000
_cell.length_b   1.000
_cell.length_c   1.000
_cell.angle_alpha   90.00
_cell.angle_beta   90.00
_cell.angle_gamma   90.00
#
_symmetry.space_group_name_H-M   'P 1'
#
loop_
_entity.id
_entity.type
_entity.pdbx_description
1 polymer ?
#
loop_
_entity_poly.entity_id
_entity_poly.type
_entity_poly.pdbx_seq_one_letter_code
_entity_poly.pdbx_strand_id
1 'polypeptide(L)'
;MVAPAPTVPATDITQVDAMLAELKDAAPRWVALSPVERAALLRECMQTTLAVAERWAETACAIKGYALGSNGHGEEYLGGVLAVMRNLRLFAEGLEAEGQPQLPKTWQRPDGQWVARVFPQGLLDKVLFTGVTCDVWIEPGKAPTQGAIYRGGDHPTGVSVVLGAGNQSSIPPMDVLYKLVVDDEVCILKMNPVNEAVGPHIERAFAPLVQAGFLEVCYGG
;
A
#
# COMPACT_ATOMS: atom_id res chain seq x y z
N MET A 1 -25.05 20.60 -6.40
CA MET A 1 -24.29 19.75 -7.35
C MET A 1 -22.83 19.87 -6.97
N VAL A 2 -22.13 18.74 -6.79
CA VAL A 2 -20.70 18.74 -6.48
C VAL A 2 -19.94 19.19 -7.74
N ALA A 3 -18.97 20.08 -7.60
CA ALA A 3 -18.15 20.52 -8.72
C ALA A 3 -17.36 19.32 -9.29
N PRO A 4 -17.16 19.23 -10.62
CA PRO A 4 -16.38 18.15 -11.20
C PRO A 4 -14.94 18.18 -10.65
N ALA A 5 -14.35 16.99 -10.47
CA ALA A 5 -12.98 16.87 -9.99
C ALA A 5 -12.00 17.53 -10.97
N PRO A 6 -10.92 18.18 -10.48
CA PRO A 6 -9.91 18.77 -11.34
C PRO A 6 -9.19 17.68 -12.15
N THR A 7 -8.91 17.96 -13.42
CA THR A 7 -8.07 17.09 -14.24
C THR A 7 -6.60 17.33 -13.93
N VAL A 8 -5.77 16.30 -14.13
CA VAL A 8 -4.32 16.39 -13.97
C VAL A 8 -3.68 16.22 -15.36
N PRO A 9 -2.78 17.13 -15.78
CA PRO A 9 -2.10 16.98 -17.06
C PRO A 9 -1.35 15.64 -17.14
N ALA A 10 -1.39 15.00 -18.31
CA ALA A 10 -0.59 13.80 -18.55
C ALA A 10 0.90 14.11 -18.42
N THR A 11 1.65 13.17 -17.82
CA THR A 11 3.10 13.23 -17.73
C THR A 11 3.69 12.98 -19.11
N ASP A 12 4.62 13.84 -19.55
CA ASP A 12 5.30 13.66 -20.84
C ASP A 12 6.10 12.34 -20.85
N ILE A 13 6.09 11.61 -21.96
CA ILE A 13 6.76 10.31 -22.05
C ILE A 13 8.26 10.40 -21.76
N THR A 14 8.91 11.51 -22.14
CA THR A 14 10.33 11.74 -21.85
C THR A 14 10.58 11.98 -20.35
N GLN A 15 9.60 12.55 -19.65
CA GLN A 15 9.62 12.69 -18.20
C GLN A 15 9.41 11.34 -17.51
N VAL A 16 8.53 10.49 -18.05
CA VAL A 16 8.35 9.11 -17.54
C VAL A 16 9.65 8.30 -17.69
N ASP A 17 10.35 8.42 -18.82
CA ASP A 17 11.66 7.76 -19.02
C ASP A 17 12.70 8.22 -17.99
N ALA A 18 12.71 9.52 -17.65
CA ALA A 18 13.58 10.07 -16.61
C ALA A 18 13.23 9.52 -15.21
N MET A 19 11.95 9.51 -14.84
CA MET A 19 11.46 8.94 -13.57
C MET A 19 11.85 7.46 -13.43
N LEU A 20 11.73 6.68 -14.51
CA LEU A 20 12.13 5.27 -14.52
C LEU A 20 13.64 5.08 -14.34
N ALA A 21 14.46 5.95 -14.93
CA ALA A 21 15.90 5.94 -14.76
C ALA A 21 16.30 6.26 -13.30
N GLU A 22 15.69 7.29 -12.70
CA GLU A 22 15.93 7.67 -11.31
C GLU A 22 15.55 6.56 -10.33
N LEU A 23 14.39 5.91 -10.54
CA LEU A 23 13.98 4.74 -9.75
C LEU A 23 14.97 3.59 -9.90
N LYS A 24 15.43 3.30 -11.12
CA LYS A 24 16.40 2.24 -11.36
C LYS A 24 17.70 2.46 -10.58
N ASP A 25 18.18 3.70 -10.53
CA ASP A 25 19.37 4.07 -9.75
C ASP A 25 19.12 4.03 -8.24
N ALA A 26 17.87 4.22 -7.80
CA ALA A 26 17.47 4.16 -6.39
C ALA A 26 17.22 2.73 -5.86
N ALA A 27 16.89 1.76 -6.73
CA ALA A 27 16.52 0.40 -6.31
C ALA A 27 17.57 -0.27 -5.37
N PRO A 28 18.90 -0.19 -5.63
CA PRO A 28 19.89 -0.74 -4.70
C PRO A 28 19.87 -0.08 -3.33
N ARG A 29 19.51 1.21 -3.24
CA ARG A 29 19.42 1.93 -1.96
C ARG A 29 18.22 1.45 -1.14
N TRP A 30 17.11 1.14 -1.78
CA TRP A 30 15.93 0.58 -1.09
C TRP A 30 16.27 -0.73 -0.39
N VAL A 31 16.91 -1.65 -1.11
CA VAL A 31 17.26 -2.96 -0.54
C VAL A 31 18.35 -2.88 0.53
N ALA A 32 19.20 -1.86 0.48
CA ALA A 32 20.21 -1.60 1.51
C ALA A 32 19.62 -1.10 2.84
N LEU A 33 18.38 -0.59 2.85
CA LEU A 33 17.72 -0.18 4.09
C LEU A 33 17.37 -1.40 4.95
N SER A 34 17.67 -1.29 6.25
CA SER A 34 17.21 -2.26 7.25
C SER A 34 15.68 -2.27 7.36
N PRO A 35 15.07 -3.37 7.85
CA PRO A 35 13.63 -3.43 8.07
C PRO A 35 13.12 -2.26 8.94
N VAL A 36 13.89 -1.86 9.96
CA VAL A 36 13.52 -0.74 10.86
C VAL A 36 13.52 0.60 10.14
N GLU A 37 14.48 0.87 9.25
CA GLU A 37 14.50 2.10 8.45
C GLU A 37 13.32 2.17 7.48
N ARG A 38 12.99 1.05 6.83
CA ARG A 38 11.81 0.96 5.98
C ARG A 38 10.52 1.16 6.78
N ALA A 39 10.42 0.55 7.96
CA ALA A 39 9.28 0.74 8.85
C ALA A 39 9.11 2.22 9.23
N ALA A 40 10.21 2.92 9.55
CA ALA A 40 10.17 4.35 9.86
C ALA A 40 9.58 5.18 8.71
N LEU A 41 9.99 4.91 7.46
CA LEU A 41 9.40 5.56 6.28
C LEU A 41 7.89 5.30 6.16
N LEU A 42 7.44 4.07 6.42
CA LEU A 42 6.00 3.75 6.40
C LEU A 42 5.24 4.43 7.54
N ARG A 43 5.83 4.55 8.73
CA ARG A 43 5.25 5.29 9.86
C ARG A 43 5.13 6.78 9.56
N GLU A 44 6.12 7.37 8.88
CA GLU A 44 6.05 8.74 8.39
C GLU A 44 4.94 8.90 7.34
N CYS A 45 4.82 7.94 6.41
CA CYS A 45 3.72 7.91 5.44
C CYS A 45 2.35 7.87 6.11
N MET A 46 2.21 7.22 7.27
CA MET A 46 0.95 7.25 8.04
C MET A 46 0.62 8.69 8.48
N GLN A 47 1.60 9.47 8.94
CA GLN A 47 1.37 10.85 9.37
C GLN A 47 0.95 11.75 8.19
N THR A 48 1.66 11.64 7.07
CA THR A 48 1.34 12.41 5.86
C THR A 48 0.02 11.96 5.23
N THR A 49 -0.33 10.68 5.30
CA THR A 49 -1.65 10.16 4.89
C THR A 49 -2.77 10.75 5.73
N LEU A 50 -2.61 10.80 7.06
CA LEU A 50 -3.60 11.40 7.95
C LEU A 50 -3.82 12.89 7.62
N ALA A 51 -2.74 13.62 7.32
CA ALA A 51 -2.80 15.04 7.00
C ALA A 51 -3.60 15.37 5.72
N VAL A 52 -3.76 14.41 4.81
CA VAL A 52 -4.51 14.59 3.55
C VAL A 52 -5.84 13.82 3.52
N ALA A 53 -6.19 13.11 4.60
CA ALA A 53 -7.31 12.17 4.63
C ALA A 53 -8.65 12.81 4.21
N GLU A 54 -9.00 13.96 4.79
CA GLU A 54 -10.25 14.67 4.50
C GLU A 54 -10.32 15.07 3.01
N ARG A 55 -9.27 15.74 2.53
CA ARG A 55 -9.22 16.25 1.14
C ARG A 55 -9.23 15.12 0.12
N TRP A 56 -8.61 13.98 0.45
CA TRP A 56 -8.69 12.78 -0.36
C TRP A 56 -10.14 12.29 -0.44
N ALA A 57 -10.81 12.10 0.70
CA ALA A 57 -12.19 11.61 0.74
C ALA A 57 -13.17 12.56 0.01
N GLU A 58 -13.03 13.87 0.20
CA GLU A 58 -13.80 14.89 -0.51
C GLU A 58 -13.59 14.82 -2.03
N THR A 59 -12.33 14.68 -2.47
CA THR A 59 -11.99 14.54 -3.90
C THR A 59 -12.59 13.27 -4.48
N ALA A 60 -12.50 12.16 -3.76
CA ALA A 60 -13.08 10.90 -4.19
C ALA A 60 -14.63 10.94 -4.23
N CYS A 61 -15.26 11.67 -3.31
CA CYS A 61 -16.69 11.97 -3.37
C CYS A 61 -17.07 12.76 -4.61
N ALA A 62 -16.28 13.78 -4.97
CA ALA A 62 -16.52 14.56 -6.17
C ALA A 62 -16.44 13.71 -7.45
N ILE A 63 -15.46 12.80 -7.52
CA ILE A 63 -15.33 11.84 -8.64
C ILE A 63 -16.55 10.92 -8.72
N LYS A 64 -16.99 10.37 -7.59
CA LYS A 64 -18.06 9.36 -7.52
C LYS A 64 -19.48 9.95 -7.43
N GLY A 65 -19.60 11.27 -7.33
CA GLY A 65 -20.88 11.95 -7.20
C GLY A 65 -21.54 11.80 -5.82
N TYR A 66 -20.78 11.50 -4.77
CA TYR A 66 -21.30 11.41 -3.41
C TYR A 66 -21.45 12.78 -2.77
N ALA A 67 -22.54 13.00 -2.03
CA ALA A 67 -22.70 14.19 -1.21
C ALA A 67 -21.82 14.10 0.04
N LEU A 68 -21.20 15.21 0.44
CA LEU A 68 -20.46 15.28 1.70
C LEU A 68 -21.40 14.99 2.87
N GLY A 69 -20.94 14.14 3.79
CA GLY A 69 -21.71 13.68 4.94
C GLY A 69 -22.72 12.55 4.64
N SER A 70 -22.81 12.10 3.38
CA SER A 70 -23.59 10.90 3.03
C SER A 70 -22.87 9.61 3.41
N ASN A 71 -23.56 8.47 3.32
CA ASN A 71 -22.92 7.16 3.48
C ASN A 71 -21.78 6.95 2.47
N GLY A 72 -21.93 7.43 1.23
CA GLY A 72 -20.87 7.39 0.23
C GLY A 72 -19.62 8.18 0.64
N HIS A 73 -19.78 9.26 1.42
CA HIS A 73 -18.64 9.95 2.01
C HIS A 73 -17.91 9.07 3.02
N GLY A 74 -18.64 8.34 3.88
CA GLY A 74 -18.07 7.37 4.79
C GLY A 74 -17.33 6.23 4.08
N GLU A 75 -17.85 5.76 2.95
CA GLU A 75 -17.19 4.73 2.14
C GLU A 75 -15.83 5.18 1.61
N GLU A 76 -15.65 6.46 1.25
CA GLU A 76 -14.34 6.96 0.79
C GLU A 76 -13.30 7.04 1.93
N TYR A 77 -13.73 7.14 3.18
CA TYR A 77 -12.84 6.92 4.32
C TYR A 77 -12.50 5.45 4.50
N LEU A 78 -13.51 4.58 4.57
CA LEU A 78 -13.34 3.16 4.89
C LEU A 78 -12.59 2.39 3.78
N GLY A 79 -13.06 2.50 2.55
CA GLY A 79 -12.51 1.86 1.36
C GLY A 79 -11.35 2.63 0.72
N GLY A 80 -11.13 3.89 1.11
CA GLY A 80 -10.02 4.73 0.67
C GLY A 80 -8.92 4.82 1.73
N VAL A 81 -8.90 5.92 2.47
CA VAL A 81 -7.77 6.30 3.33
C VAL A 81 -7.53 5.30 4.47
N LEU A 82 -8.58 4.75 5.09
CA LEU A 82 -8.44 3.79 6.20
C LEU A 82 -7.80 2.48 5.73
N ALA A 83 -8.11 2.01 4.51
CA ALA A 83 -7.49 0.83 3.94
C ALA A 83 -5.97 1.02 3.77
N VAL A 84 -5.56 2.18 3.23
CA VAL A 84 -4.14 2.55 3.07
C VAL A 84 -3.44 2.68 4.42
N MET A 85 -4.06 3.38 5.38
CA MET A 85 -3.54 3.54 6.75
C MET A 85 -3.34 2.19 7.43
N ARG A 86 -4.31 1.28 7.30
CA ARG A 86 -4.20 -0.07 7.85
C ARG A 86 -3.07 -0.85 7.18
N ASN A 87 -2.90 -0.72 5.86
CA ASN A 87 -1.86 -1.43 5.13
C ASN A 87 -0.45 -0.93 5.49
N LEU A 88 -0.25 0.40 5.56
CA LEU A 88 0.97 1.03 6.08
C LEU A 88 1.33 0.51 7.47
N ARG A 89 0.35 0.53 8.40
CA ARG A 89 0.55 0.06 9.77
C ARG A 89 0.99 -1.40 9.80
N LEU A 90 0.30 -2.29 9.08
CA LEU A 90 0.59 -3.73 9.09
C LEU A 90 1.95 -4.05 8.47
N PHE A 91 2.34 -3.36 7.40
CA PHE A 91 3.67 -3.53 6.83
C PHE A 91 4.76 -2.98 7.75
N ALA A 92 4.55 -1.83 8.38
CA ALA A 92 5.50 -1.30 9.37
C ALA A 92 5.68 -2.26 10.55
N GLU A 93 4.59 -2.80 11.12
CA GLU A 93 4.65 -3.81 12.20
C GLU A 93 5.35 -5.10 11.74
N GLY A 94 5.11 -5.53 10.50
CA GLY A 94 5.79 -6.68 9.91
C GLY A 94 7.30 -6.47 9.77
N LEU A 95 7.71 -5.30 9.30
CA LEU A 95 9.10 -4.88 9.16
C LEU A 95 9.80 -4.72 10.52
N GLU A 96 9.14 -4.13 11.51
CA GLU A 96 9.61 -4.02 12.90
C GLU A 96 9.84 -5.40 13.55
N ALA A 97 9.10 -6.42 13.09
CA ALA A 97 9.28 -7.81 13.48
C ALA A 97 10.20 -8.59 12.53
N GLU A 98 11.08 -7.91 11.77
CA GLU A 98 12.01 -8.51 10.80
C GLU A 98 11.34 -9.44 9.79
N GLY A 99 10.11 -9.11 9.36
CA GLY A 99 9.31 -9.93 8.45
C GLY A 99 8.63 -11.13 9.10
N GLN A 100 8.64 -11.26 10.43
CA GLN A 100 8.00 -12.33 11.20
C GLN A 100 7.02 -11.79 12.25
N PRO A 101 5.99 -11.02 11.87
CA PRO A 101 4.96 -10.62 12.82
C PRO A 101 4.28 -11.86 13.41
N GLN A 102 3.94 -11.79 14.70
CA GLN A 102 3.30 -12.93 15.37
C GLN A 102 1.93 -13.23 14.77
N LEU A 103 1.70 -14.50 14.45
CA LEU A 103 0.42 -14.99 13.95
C LEU A 103 -0.53 -15.28 15.12
N PRO A 104 -1.81 -14.92 15.03
CA PRO A 104 -2.82 -15.27 16.03
C PRO A 104 -2.84 -16.75 16.43
N LYS A 105 -2.69 -17.64 15.45
CA LYS A 105 -2.66 -19.10 15.67
C LYS A 105 -2.10 -19.84 14.46
N THR A 106 -1.38 -20.92 14.70
CA THR A 106 -1.02 -21.92 13.67
C THR A 106 -1.37 -23.33 14.16
N TRP A 107 -1.81 -24.22 13.28
CA TRP A 107 -2.07 -25.62 13.59
C TRP A 107 -1.92 -26.52 12.36
N GLN A 108 -1.76 -27.82 12.58
CA GLN A 108 -1.80 -28.82 11.52
C GLN A 108 -3.19 -29.47 11.44
N ARG A 109 -3.65 -29.69 10.22
CA ARG A 109 -4.82 -30.52 9.90
C ARG A 109 -4.48 -32.01 10.03
N PRO A 110 -5.48 -32.91 10.04
CA PRO A 110 -5.23 -34.37 10.13
C PRO A 110 -4.34 -34.94 9.03
N ASP A 111 -4.29 -34.30 7.86
CA ASP A 111 -3.42 -34.63 6.73
C ASP A 111 -1.99 -34.05 6.86
N GLY A 112 -1.68 -33.37 7.98
CA GLY A 112 -0.38 -32.74 8.24
C GLY A 112 -0.21 -31.35 7.62
N GLN A 113 -1.18 -30.85 6.83
CA GLN A 113 -1.10 -29.52 6.22
C GLN A 113 -1.21 -28.43 7.28
N TRP A 114 -0.32 -27.43 7.21
CA TRP A 114 -0.37 -26.27 8.09
C TRP A 114 -1.47 -25.29 7.70
N VAL A 115 -2.13 -24.72 8.71
CA VAL A 115 -3.04 -23.59 8.58
C VAL A 115 -2.61 -22.49 9.54
N ALA A 116 -2.57 -21.26 9.05
CA ALA A 116 -2.24 -20.06 9.80
C ALA A 116 -3.45 -19.13 9.86
N ARG A 117 -3.93 -18.81 11.06
CA ARG A 117 -4.89 -17.72 11.25
C ARG A 117 -4.14 -16.39 11.20
N VAL A 118 -4.49 -15.54 10.24
CA VAL A 118 -3.83 -14.24 10.00
C VAL A 118 -4.69 -13.05 10.39
N PHE A 119 -5.98 -13.27 10.68
CA PHE A 119 -6.92 -12.25 11.14
C PHE A 119 -7.98 -12.87 12.07
N PRO A 120 -8.41 -12.19 13.14
CA PRO A 120 -7.99 -10.85 13.61
C PRO A 120 -6.64 -10.84 14.35
N GLN A 121 -5.87 -9.76 14.24
CA GLN A 121 -4.54 -9.66 14.86
C GLN A 121 -4.54 -9.02 16.26
N GLY A 122 -5.54 -8.20 16.56
CA GLY A 122 -5.63 -7.50 17.85
C GLY A 122 -7.05 -7.27 18.33
N LEU A 123 -7.20 -6.56 19.45
CA LEU A 123 -8.51 -6.24 20.02
C LEU A 123 -9.35 -5.35 19.10
N LEU A 124 -8.74 -4.34 18.46
CA LEU A 124 -9.45 -3.46 17.53
C LEU A 124 -10.03 -4.23 16.34
N ASP A 125 -9.25 -5.14 15.74
CA ASP A 125 -9.74 -6.01 14.67
C ASP A 125 -10.93 -6.87 15.14
N LYS A 126 -10.84 -7.45 16.35
CA LYS A 126 -11.93 -8.27 16.92
C LYS A 126 -13.22 -7.48 17.13
N VAL A 127 -13.11 -6.22 17.55
CA VAL A 127 -14.27 -5.34 17.77
C VAL A 127 -14.88 -4.91 16.44
N LEU A 128 -14.05 -4.36 15.54
CA LEU A 128 -14.51 -3.79 14.26
C LEU A 128 -15.05 -4.85 13.29
N PHE A 129 -14.47 -6.04 13.30
CA PHE A 129 -14.81 -7.14 12.39
C PHE A 129 -15.27 -8.37 13.17
N THR A 130 -16.18 -8.14 14.13
CA THR A 130 -16.73 -9.20 14.97
C THR A 130 -17.27 -10.36 14.12
N GLY A 131 -16.83 -11.58 14.42
CA GLY A 131 -17.25 -12.79 13.71
C GLY A 131 -16.45 -13.11 12.44
N VAL A 132 -15.49 -12.28 12.05
CA VAL A 132 -14.64 -12.51 10.87
C VAL A 132 -13.29 -13.10 11.28
N THR A 133 -12.87 -14.14 10.56
CA THR A 133 -11.53 -14.72 10.66
C THR A 133 -10.98 -15.00 9.27
N CYS A 134 -9.67 -14.91 9.10
CA CYS A 134 -8.98 -15.30 7.87
C CYS A 134 -7.91 -16.34 8.18
N ASP A 135 -8.00 -17.48 7.51
CA ASP A 135 -7.09 -18.61 7.65
C ASP A 135 -6.40 -18.87 6.30
N VAL A 136 -5.07 -18.90 6.30
CA VAL A 136 -4.25 -19.23 5.13
C VAL A 136 -3.86 -20.70 5.20
N TRP A 137 -4.19 -21.45 4.17
CA TRP A 137 -3.77 -22.84 4.02
C TRP A 137 -2.41 -22.87 3.37
N ILE A 138 -1.41 -23.35 4.11
CA ILE A 138 -0.04 -23.40 3.64
C ILE A 138 0.11 -24.52 2.63
N GLU A 139 0.94 -24.32 1.61
CA GLU A 139 1.29 -25.36 0.63
C GLU A 139 1.66 -26.68 1.34
N PRO A 140 1.13 -27.84 0.90
CA PRO A 140 1.44 -29.13 1.52
C PRO A 140 2.94 -29.39 1.67
N GLY A 141 3.36 -29.80 2.86
CA GLY A 141 4.78 -30.06 3.18
C GLY A 141 5.62 -28.82 3.48
N LYS A 142 5.05 -27.61 3.43
CA LYS A 142 5.74 -26.37 3.83
C LYS A 142 5.36 -25.93 5.24
N ALA A 143 6.30 -25.25 5.91
CA ALA A 143 6.06 -24.62 7.20
C ALA A 143 5.43 -23.22 7.02
N PRO A 144 4.65 -22.72 8.00
CA PRO A 144 4.02 -21.39 7.96
C PRO A 144 5.07 -20.29 8.23
N THR A 145 5.90 -20.00 7.23
CA THR A 145 6.95 -18.97 7.29
C THR A 145 6.57 -17.75 6.46
N GLN A 146 7.14 -16.58 6.77
CA GLN A 146 6.89 -15.32 6.07
C GLN A 146 8.13 -14.41 6.11
N GLY A 147 8.20 -13.46 5.18
CA GLY A 147 9.19 -12.37 5.17
C GLY A 147 10.65 -12.81 5.14
N ALA A 148 10.98 -13.91 4.45
CA ALA A 148 12.35 -14.44 4.38
C ALA A 148 13.35 -13.41 3.83
N ILE A 149 12.90 -12.49 2.96
CA ILE A 149 13.67 -11.40 2.37
C ILE A 149 14.39 -10.53 3.40
N TYR A 150 13.85 -10.44 4.62
CA TYR A 150 14.40 -9.61 5.69
C TYR A 150 15.42 -10.31 6.60
N ARG A 151 15.72 -11.59 6.37
CA ARG A 151 16.61 -12.39 7.22
C ARG A 151 17.70 -13.12 6.43
N GLY A 152 17.98 -12.66 5.22
CA GLY A 152 19.05 -13.17 4.35
C GLY A 152 18.56 -13.79 3.05
N GLY A 153 19.50 -14.01 2.14
CA GLY A 153 19.26 -14.41 0.75
C GLY A 153 19.56 -13.27 -0.22
N ASP A 154 19.94 -13.63 -1.44
CA ASP A 154 20.06 -12.68 -2.55
C ASP A 154 18.67 -12.56 -3.17
N HIS A 155 18.05 -11.39 -3.03
CA HIS A 155 16.72 -11.13 -3.57
C HIS A 155 16.84 -10.08 -4.67
N PRO A 156 16.30 -10.35 -5.87
CA PRO A 156 16.38 -9.38 -6.95
C PRO A 156 15.61 -8.12 -6.58
N THR A 157 16.23 -6.97 -6.78
CA THR A 157 15.55 -5.67 -6.74
C THR A 157 15.33 -5.16 -8.15
N GLY A 158 14.39 -4.23 -8.32
CA GLY A 158 14.06 -3.68 -9.61
C GLY A 158 13.08 -2.52 -9.52
N VAL A 159 12.56 -2.16 -10.69
CA VAL A 159 11.51 -1.15 -10.84
C VAL A 159 10.23 -1.86 -11.25
N SER A 160 9.16 -1.63 -10.49
CA SER A 160 7.81 -2.08 -10.82
C SER A 160 6.97 -0.93 -11.38
N VAL A 161 6.07 -1.27 -12.30
CA VAL A 161 5.02 -0.36 -12.78
C VAL A 161 3.70 -0.80 -12.16
N VAL A 162 3.12 0.08 -11.34
CA VAL A 162 1.76 -0.10 -10.81
C VAL A 162 0.80 0.71 -11.68
N LEU A 163 -0.09 0.02 -12.39
CA LEU A 163 -1.14 0.65 -13.19
C LEU A 163 -2.41 0.76 -12.34
N GLY A 164 -2.61 1.94 -11.74
CA GLY A 164 -3.71 2.14 -10.81
C GLY A 164 -5.07 1.96 -11.49
N ALA A 165 -5.93 1.10 -10.94
CA ALA A 165 -7.29 0.96 -11.43
C ALA A 165 -8.18 2.15 -11.02
N GLY A 166 -9.23 2.42 -11.79
CA GLY A 166 -10.13 3.57 -11.59
C GLY A 166 -11.23 3.38 -10.54
N ASN A 167 -11.40 2.18 -10.01
CA ASN A 167 -12.56 1.80 -9.19
C ASN A 167 -12.41 2.18 -7.71
N GLN A 168 -11.23 2.00 -7.11
CA GLN A 168 -10.97 2.35 -5.71
C GLN A 168 -9.64 3.05 -5.54
N SER A 169 -9.67 4.19 -4.84
CA SER A 169 -8.51 5.07 -4.68
C SER A 169 -7.40 4.48 -3.80
N SER A 170 -7.72 3.50 -2.95
CA SER A 170 -6.76 2.83 -2.07
C SER A 170 -5.95 1.73 -2.73
N ILE A 171 -6.45 1.10 -3.80
CA ILE A 171 -5.80 -0.06 -4.42
C ILE A 171 -4.41 0.32 -4.95
N PRO A 172 -4.25 1.39 -5.77
CA PRO A 172 -2.94 1.71 -6.30
C PRO A 172 -1.83 1.95 -5.25
N PRO A 173 -2.04 2.73 -4.18
CA PRO A 173 -1.02 2.87 -3.14
C PRO A 173 -0.79 1.59 -2.33
N MET A 174 -1.79 0.73 -2.14
CA MET A 174 -1.58 -0.57 -1.48
C MET A 174 -0.75 -1.53 -2.36
N ASP A 175 -0.95 -1.51 -3.67
CA ASP A 175 -0.13 -2.27 -4.62
C ASP A 175 1.32 -1.79 -4.60
N VAL A 176 1.54 -0.47 -4.56
CA VAL A 176 2.88 0.13 -4.37
C VAL A 176 3.54 -0.39 -3.08
N LEU A 177 2.81 -0.39 -1.95
CA LEU A 177 3.35 -0.91 -0.69
C LEU A 177 3.70 -2.39 -0.78
N TYR A 178 2.88 -3.19 -1.45
CA TYR A 178 3.18 -4.60 -1.67
C TYR A 178 4.48 -4.79 -2.46
N LYS A 179 4.63 -4.07 -3.58
CA LYS A 179 5.84 -4.15 -4.41
C LYS A 179 7.10 -3.73 -3.65
N LEU A 180 7.02 -2.66 -2.86
CA LEU A 180 8.13 -2.19 -2.03
C LEU A 180 8.50 -3.19 -0.91
N VAL A 181 7.50 -3.70 -0.18
CA VAL A 181 7.72 -4.44 1.07
C VAL A 181 7.76 -5.96 0.87
N VAL A 182 7.19 -6.49 -0.19
CA VAL A 182 7.13 -7.94 -0.43
C VAL A 182 8.07 -8.36 -1.55
N ASP A 183 8.21 -7.53 -2.58
CA ASP A 183 8.97 -7.86 -3.78
C ASP A 183 10.31 -7.12 -3.89
N ASP A 184 10.66 -6.25 -2.93
CA ASP A 184 11.91 -5.45 -2.95
C ASP A 184 12.06 -4.56 -4.20
N GLU A 185 10.94 -4.10 -4.77
CA GLU A 185 10.90 -3.28 -5.99
C GLU A 185 10.43 -1.85 -5.70
N VAL A 186 11.23 -0.87 -6.12
CA VAL A 186 10.79 0.54 -6.16
C VAL A 186 9.78 0.73 -7.28
N CYS A 187 8.89 1.71 -7.16
CA CYS A 187 7.70 1.76 -7.98
C CYS A 187 7.52 3.06 -8.73
N ILE A 188 7.01 2.97 -9.96
CA ILE A 188 6.27 4.07 -10.58
C ILE A 188 4.77 3.72 -10.56
N LEU A 189 3.96 4.62 -10.02
CA LEU A 189 2.52 4.52 -9.99
C LEU A 189 1.92 5.38 -11.11
N LYS A 190 1.28 4.76 -12.10
CA LYS A 190 0.48 5.48 -13.10
C LYS A 190 -0.97 5.59 -12.63
N MET A 191 -1.41 6.82 -12.36
CA MET A 191 -2.81 7.10 -12.04
C MET A 191 -3.72 6.86 -13.24
N ASN A 192 -4.91 6.32 -13.02
CA ASN A 192 -5.93 6.19 -14.06
C ASN A 192 -6.68 7.53 -14.23
N PRO A 193 -7.03 7.93 -15.47
CA PRO A 193 -7.69 9.22 -15.72
C PRO A 193 -9.01 9.43 -14.97
N VAL A 194 -9.71 8.36 -14.59
CA VAL A 194 -10.95 8.44 -13.80
C VAL A 194 -10.70 8.98 -12.38
N ASN A 195 -9.52 8.70 -11.82
CA ASN A 195 -9.17 8.98 -10.44
C ASN A 195 -7.85 9.76 -10.31
N GLU A 196 -7.37 10.37 -11.39
CA GLU A 196 -6.14 11.18 -11.43
C GLU A 196 -6.16 12.34 -10.44
N ALA A 197 -7.33 12.93 -10.18
CA ALA A 197 -7.48 14.00 -9.19
C ALA A 197 -7.09 13.58 -7.76
N VAL A 198 -7.08 12.27 -7.46
CA VAL A 198 -6.60 11.74 -6.19
C VAL A 198 -5.07 11.63 -6.14
N GLY A 199 -4.41 11.55 -7.29
CA GLY A 199 -2.96 11.39 -7.41
C GLY A 199 -2.14 12.37 -6.56
N PRO A 200 -2.43 13.69 -6.60
CA PRO A 200 -1.71 14.65 -5.76
C PRO A 200 -1.89 14.42 -4.25
N HIS A 201 -2.98 13.80 -3.81
CA HIS A 201 -3.14 13.38 -2.42
C HIS A 201 -2.32 12.14 -2.11
N ILE A 202 -2.21 11.19 -3.04
CA ILE A 202 -1.35 10.01 -2.92
C ILE A 202 0.12 10.43 -2.83
N GLU A 203 0.59 11.30 -3.74
CA GLU A 203 1.96 11.84 -3.70
C GLU A 203 2.29 12.50 -2.35
N ARG A 204 1.36 13.30 -1.82
CA ARG A 204 1.53 13.90 -0.48
C ARG A 204 1.48 12.86 0.63
N ALA A 205 0.56 11.91 0.55
CA ALA A 205 0.42 10.84 1.54
C ALA A 205 1.69 9.96 1.61
N PHE A 206 2.35 9.75 0.49
CA PHE A 206 3.56 8.94 0.35
C PHE A 206 4.83 9.79 0.19
N ALA A 207 4.76 11.08 0.56
CA ALA A 207 5.88 12.02 0.41
C ALA A 207 7.22 11.49 0.98
N PRO A 208 7.28 10.77 2.12
CA PRO A 208 8.54 10.17 2.58
C PRO A 208 9.17 9.19 1.59
N LEU A 209 8.37 8.39 0.87
CA LEU A 209 8.84 7.45 -0.14
C LEU A 209 9.19 8.16 -1.45
N VAL A 210 8.40 9.15 -1.86
CA VAL A 210 8.66 9.96 -3.05
C VAL A 210 9.95 10.76 -2.90
N GLN A 211 10.11 11.49 -1.79
CA GLN A 211 11.29 12.30 -1.52
C GLN A 211 12.56 11.45 -1.35
N ALA A 212 12.42 10.21 -0.85
CA ALA A 212 13.52 9.27 -0.78
C ALA A 212 13.88 8.64 -2.13
N GLY A 213 13.09 8.86 -3.18
CA GLY A 213 13.29 8.34 -4.54
C GLY A 213 12.89 6.88 -4.71
N PHE A 214 11.97 6.36 -3.90
CA PHE A 214 11.48 4.97 -3.97
C PHE A 214 10.11 4.83 -4.63
N LEU A 215 9.44 5.96 -4.87
CA LEU A 215 8.15 6.03 -5.54
C LEU A 215 8.10 7.25 -6.46
N GLU A 216 7.72 7.03 -7.72
CA GLU A 216 7.30 8.08 -8.63
C GLU A 216 5.81 7.96 -8.94
N VAL A 217 5.16 9.08 -9.25
CA VAL A 217 3.75 9.10 -9.67
C VAL A 217 3.64 9.79 -11.02
N CYS A 218 2.98 9.13 -11.97
CA CYS A 218 2.74 9.67 -13.30
C CYS A 218 1.27 9.59 -13.71
N TYR A 219 0.91 10.36 -14.73
CA TYR A 219 -0.46 10.62 -15.16
C TYR A 219 -0.60 10.39 -16.66
N GLY A 220 -1.76 9.90 -17.10
CA GLY A 220 -2.07 9.68 -18.52
C GLY A 220 -2.94 8.45 -18.76
N GLY A 221 -3.31 8.20 -20.01
CA GLY A 221 -4.15 7.08 -20.44
C GLY A 221 -4.29 7.01 -21.96
#